data_AF-A0A0T5ZFH2-F1
#
_entry.id   AF-A0A0T5ZFH2-F1
#
_cell.length_a   1.000
_cell.length_b   1.000
_cell.length_c   1.000
_cell.angle_alpha   90.00
_cell.angle_beta   90.00
_cell.angle_gamma   90.00
#
_symmetry.space_group_name_H-M   'P 1'
#
loop_
_entity.id
_entity.type
_entity.pdbx_description
1 polymer ?
#
loop_
_entity_poly.entity_id
_entity_poly.type
_entity_poly.pdbx_seq_one_letter_code
_entity_poly.pdbx_strand_id
1 'polypeptide(L)'
;MLLHFIFVIKENELGKRDKEFEYVTQMSQFYKEWIKRNFSKDVEVQSDEMITKPNGLLQKLDTYQLLRDHRERGEDIYHFYLTHFRPWWTDCTCEGYHAENFGMSLWELPKNEGDTLFLAEKNCTTVSHEIAHELLRQTGNKKYIELVHDVWTRHIFDNLPFEQYGKDFKKTTSKPYFLTIDTSSFRL
;
A
#
# COMPACT_ATOMS: atom_id res chain seq x y z
N MET A 1 9.28 -13.03 -5.77
CA MET A 1 9.38 -11.57 -5.56
C MET A 1 9.30 -11.32 -4.06
N LEU A 2 10.14 -10.42 -3.55
CA LEU A 2 9.99 -9.87 -2.20
C LEU A 2 9.17 -8.58 -2.29
N LEU A 3 8.11 -8.48 -1.49
CA LEU A 3 7.35 -7.25 -1.26
C LEU A 3 7.73 -6.70 0.12
N HIS A 4 8.46 -5.58 0.12
CA HIS A 4 8.99 -4.97 1.33
C HIS A 4 8.23 -3.68 1.65
N PHE A 5 7.41 -3.73 2.70
CA PHE A 5 6.72 -2.55 3.21
C PHE A 5 7.64 -1.71 4.07
N ILE A 6 7.77 -0.43 3.73
CA ILE A 6 8.63 0.52 4.43
C ILE A 6 7.74 1.57 5.07
N PHE A 7 7.63 1.54 6.39
CA PHE A 7 6.87 2.53 7.16
C PHE A 7 7.74 3.77 7.39
N VAL A 8 7.42 4.86 6.68
CA VAL A 8 8.22 6.08 6.75
C VAL A 8 7.76 6.90 7.96
N ILE A 9 8.63 7.03 8.95
CA ILE A 9 8.31 7.67 10.24
C ILE A 9 9.21 8.88 10.46
N LYS A 10 8.68 9.94 11.08
CA LYS A 10 9.51 11.08 11.49
C LYS A 10 10.27 10.73 12.76
N GLU A 11 11.51 11.19 12.87
CA GLU A 11 12.35 10.95 14.05
C GLU A 11 11.68 11.38 15.37
N ASN A 12 10.90 12.47 15.36
CA ASN A 12 10.17 12.95 16.53
C ASN A 12 8.87 12.16 16.85
N GLU A 13 8.51 11.19 16.01
CA GLU A 13 7.36 10.29 16.13
C GLU A 13 7.78 8.86 16.49
N LEU A 14 9.09 8.56 16.55
CA LEU A 14 9.59 7.25 16.97
C LEU A 14 9.05 6.85 18.35
N GLY A 15 8.62 5.60 18.47
CA GLY A 15 8.01 5.05 19.70
C GLY A 15 6.58 5.53 19.96
N LYS A 16 6.01 6.40 19.10
CA LYS A 16 4.63 6.90 19.24
C LYS A 16 3.65 6.26 18.26
N ARG A 17 4.17 5.52 17.27
CA ARG A 17 3.39 4.93 16.16
C ARG A 17 3.51 3.41 16.10
N ASP A 18 3.91 2.79 17.19
CA ASP A 18 4.19 1.35 17.29
C ASP A 18 2.95 0.51 16.95
N LYS A 19 1.75 0.98 17.33
CA LYS A 19 0.48 0.29 17.00
C LYS A 19 0.19 0.34 15.51
N GLU A 20 0.47 1.45 14.84
CA GLU A 20 0.35 1.52 13.38
C GLU A 20 1.38 0.63 12.69
N PHE A 21 2.62 0.61 13.18
CA PHE A 21 3.64 -0.29 12.63
C PHE A 21 3.30 -1.78 12.87
N GLU A 22 2.69 -2.12 14.01
CA GLU A 22 2.14 -3.46 14.26
C GLU A 22 1.02 -3.80 13.28
N TYR A 23 0.16 -2.82 12.96
CA TYR A 23 -0.87 -2.99 11.93
C TYR A 23 -0.24 -3.18 10.53
N VAL A 24 0.78 -2.41 10.16
CA VAL A 24 1.53 -2.56 8.90
C VAL A 24 2.16 -3.96 8.80
N THR A 25 2.73 -4.45 9.90
CA THR A 25 3.32 -5.80 9.95
C THR A 25 2.25 -6.89 9.77
N GLN A 26 1.06 -6.72 10.34
CA GLN A 26 -0.06 -7.64 10.09
C GLN A 26 -0.61 -7.53 8.66
N MET A 27 -0.67 -6.30 8.15
CA MET A 27 -1.09 -5.99 6.79
C MET A 27 -0.13 -6.59 5.74
N SER A 28 1.18 -6.62 5.99
CA SER A 28 2.15 -7.24 5.07
C SER A 28 1.91 -8.75 4.94
N GLN A 29 1.66 -9.43 6.06
CA GLN A 29 1.27 -10.85 6.07
C GLN A 29 -0.09 -11.09 5.42
N PHE A 30 -1.04 -10.19 5.62
CA PHE A 30 -2.32 -10.23 4.91
C PHE A 30 -2.12 -10.15 3.39
N TYR A 31 -1.30 -9.21 2.91
CA TYR A 31 -1.05 -9.07 1.47
C TYR A 31 -0.32 -10.26 0.89
N LYS A 32 0.57 -10.92 1.62
CA LYS A 32 1.14 -12.21 1.19
C LYS A 32 0.05 -13.21 0.80
N GLU A 33 -0.93 -13.39 1.68
CA GLU A 33 -2.05 -14.31 1.46
C GLU A 33 -3.00 -13.82 0.37
N TRP A 34 -3.30 -12.52 0.33
CA TRP A 34 -4.16 -11.92 -0.68
C TRP A 34 -3.57 -12.04 -2.08
N ILE A 35 -2.27 -11.79 -2.24
CA ILE A 35 -1.55 -11.93 -3.52
C ILE A 35 -1.58 -13.39 -3.99
N LYS A 36 -1.30 -14.33 -3.08
CA LYS A 36 -1.34 -15.76 -3.39
C LYS A 36 -2.72 -16.21 -3.88
N ARG A 37 -3.78 -15.76 -3.21
CA ARG A 37 -5.16 -16.17 -3.53
C ARG A 37 -5.70 -15.53 -4.80
N ASN A 38 -5.43 -14.25 -5.02
CA ASN A 38 -6.05 -13.50 -6.11
C ASN A 38 -5.19 -13.43 -7.37
N PHE A 39 -3.87 -13.55 -7.26
CA PHE A 39 -2.93 -13.44 -8.38
C PHE A 39 -2.11 -14.71 -8.62
N SER A 40 -2.35 -15.78 -7.86
CA SER A 40 -1.63 -17.06 -7.94
C SER A 40 -0.09 -16.91 -7.86
N LYS A 41 0.39 -15.90 -7.13
CA LYS A 41 1.82 -15.61 -6.95
C LYS A 41 2.24 -15.87 -5.51
N ASP A 42 3.29 -16.66 -5.33
CA ASP A 42 3.95 -16.79 -4.03
C ASP A 42 4.96 -15.66 -3.87
N VAL A 43 4.80 -14.89 -2.80
CA VAL A 43 5.63 -13.72 -2.50
C VAL A 43 6.16 -13.83 -1.07
N GLU A 44 7.39 -13.39 -0.89
CA GLU A 44 7.91 -13.11 0.44
C GLU A 44 7.52 -11.69 0.83
N VAL A 45 7.30 -11.46 2.11
CA VAL A 45 6.98 -10.13 2.62
C VAL A 45 7.89 -9.77 3.78
N GLN A 46 8.30 -8.51 3.80
CA GLN A 46 9.05 -7.89 4.89
C GLN A 46 8.40 -6.56 5.24
N SER A 47 8.65 -6.10 6.47
CA SER A 47 8.19 -4.80 6.93
C SER A 47 9.22 -4.20 7.87
N ASP A 48 9.65 -2.97 7.58
CA ASP A 48 10.59 -2.21 8.41
C ASP A 48 10.19 -0.72 8.49
N GLU A 49 10.95 0.05 9.28
CA GLU A 49 10.76 1.48 9.43
C GLU A 49 11.89 2.27 8.77
N MET A 50 11.54 3.29 7.99
CA MET A 50 12.50 4.27 7.48
C MET A 50 12.36 5.56 8.28
N ILE A 51 13.40 5.86 9.08
CA ILE A 51 13.42 7.05 9.93
C ILE A 51 13.80 8.27 9.09
N THR A 52 12.95 9.27 9.11
CA THR A 52 13.15 10.54 8.43
C THR A 52 13.47 11.64 9.42
N LYS A 53 14.61 12.30 9.22
CA LYS A 53 15.03 13.42 10.05
C LYS A 53 14.26 14.68 9.66
N PRO A 54 13.94 15.56 10.62
CA PRO A 54 13.43 16.89 10.29
C PRO A 54 14.51 17.64 9.51
N ASN A 55 14.34 17.71 8.19
CA ASN A 55 15.19 18.55 7.38
C ASN A 55 14.79 20.02 7.63
N GLY A 56 15.73 20.97 7.57
CA GLY A 56 15.46 22.39 7.85
C GLY A 56 14.32 22.97 6.98
N LEU A 57 13.84 24.18 7.28
CA LEU A 57 12.62 24.82 6.73
C LEU A 57 12.40 24.72 5.19
N LEU A 58 13.43 24.41 4.40
CA LEU A 58 13.44 24.38 2.94
C LEU A 58 13.68 22.99 2.31
N GLN A 59 14.06 21.97 3.08
CA GLN A 59 14.23 20.60 2.54
C GLN A 59 12.98 19.79 2.86
N LYS A 60 12.10 19.63 1.88
CA LYS A 60 11.01 18.66 1.99
C LYS A 60 11.59 17.26 1.80
N LEU A 61 11.09 16.29 2.57
CA LEU A 61 11.22 14.90 2.14
C LEU A 61 10.55 14.81 0.77
N ASP A 62 11.29 14.30 -0.19
CA ASP A 62 10.93 14.24 -1.59
C ASP A 62 11.09 12.77 -2.00
N THR A 63 10.25 12.34 -2.94
CA THR A 63 10.40 11.13 -3.74
C THR A 63 11.87 10.79 -4.05
N TYR A 64 12.76 11.76 -4.27
CA TYR A 64 14.20 11.53 -4.46
C TYR A 64 14.86 10.71 -3.33
N GLN A 65 14.53 10.97 -2.06
CA GLN A 65 15.09 10.21 -0.94
C GLN A 65 14.59 8.77 -0.94
N LEU A 66 13.31 8.55 -1.29
CA LEU A 66 12.75 7.21 -1.43
C LEU A 66 13.36 6.46 -2.60
N LEU A 67 13.59 7.12 -3.74
CA LEU A 67 14.25 6.50 -4.90
C LEU A 67 15.70 6.12 -4.61
N ARG A 68 16.42 6.92 -3.80
CA ARG A 68 17.77 6.55 -3.35
C ARG A 68 17.72 5.34 -2.41
N ASP A 69 16.82 5.36 -1.43
CA ASP A 69 16.64 4.23 -0.50
C ASP A 69 16.25 2.95 -1.25
N HIS A 70 15.34 3.05 -2.23
CA HIS A 70 14.94 1.95 -3.10
C HIS A 70 16.15 1.32 -3.83
N ARG A 71 17.01 2.16 -4.42
CA ARG A 71 18.27 1.71 -5.07
C ARG A 71 19.22 1.02 -4.10
N GLU A 72 19.39 1.59 -2.91
CA GLU A 72 20.30 1.06 -1.89
C GLU A 72 19.82 -0.29 -1.34
N ARG A 73 18.50 -0.51 -1.30
CA ARG A 73 17.89 -1.76 -0.83
C ARG A 73 17.79 -2.84 -1.91
N GLY A 74 17.83 -2.46 -3.19
CA GLY A 74 17.80 -3.37 -4.35
C GLY A 74 16.59 -3.13 -5.24
N GLU A 75 16.83 -2.72 -6.48
CA GLU A 75 15.77 -2.37 -7.44
C GLU A 75 14.98 -3.60 -7.96
N ASP A 76 15.42 -4.83 -7.65
CA ASP A 76 14.73 -6.08 -7.95
C ASP A 76 13.68 -6.46 -6.88
N ILE A 77 13.69 -5.78 -5.74
CA ILE A 77 12.72 -5.94 -4.66
C ILE A 77 11.59 -4.93 -4.84
N TYR A 78 10.34 -5.39 -4.73
CA TYR A 78 9.20 -4.48 -4.75
C TYR A 78 9.10 -3.77 -3.39
N HIS A 79 9.54 -2.51 -3.36
CA HIS A 79 9.47 -1.66 -2.18
C HIS A 79 8.17 -0.86 -2.16
N PHE A 80 7.44 -0.93 -1.05
CA PHE A 80 6.19 -0.20 -0.85
C PHE A 80 6.31 0.79 0.32
N TYR A 81 6.39 2.07 0.01
CA TYR A 81 6.59 3.15 0.97
C TYR A 81 5.26 3.69 1.50
N LEU A 82 5.05 3.57 2.81
CA LEU A 82 3.90 4.16 3.51
C LEU A 82 4.34 5.51 4.09
N THR A 83 4.05 6.59 3.37
CA THR A 83 4.65 7.92 3.60
C THR A 83 3.79 8.83 4.46
N HIS A 84 4.40 9.76 5.20
CA HIS A 84 3.68 10.85 5.91
C HIS A 84 3.46 12.11 5.05
N PHE A 85 3.73 12.00 3.74
CA PHE A 85 3.58 13.06 2.75
C PHE A 85 3.05 12.49 1.44
N ARG A 86 2.39 13.32 0.64
CA ARG A 86 1.81 12.91 -0.64
C ARG A 86 2.88 12.85 -1.73
N PRO A 87 2.73 11.95 -2.73
CA PRO A 87 3.49 12.06 -3.97
C PRO A 87 3.23 13.44 -4.59
N TRP A 88 4.26 14.08 -5.15
CA TRP A 88 4.06 15.35 -5.89
C TRP A 88 3.33 15.15 -7.22
N TRP A 89 3.31 13.91 -7.71
CA TRP A 89 2.63 13.48 -8.91
C TRP A 89 1.96 12.16 -8.59
N THR A 90 0.64 12.12 -8.69
CA THR A 90 -0.14 10.88 -8.61
C THR A 90 -0.64 10.57 -10.01
N ASP A 91 -0.62 9.30 -10.38
CA ASP A 91 -1.22 8.77 -11.61
C ASP A 91 -2.71 8.44 -11.44
N CYS A 92 -3.16 8.36 -10.19
CA CYS A 92 -4.52 8.05 -9.79
C CYS A 92 -5.03 9.01 -8.70
N THR A 93 -6.35 9.06 -8.50
CA THR A 93 -7.01 9.80 -7.40
C THR A 93 -6.84 9.16 -6.03
N CYS A 94 -6.17 8.01 -5.93
CA CYS A 94 -6.05 7.21 -4.70
C CYS A 94 -4.95 7.71 -3.73
N GLU A 95 -4.27 8.83 -4.03
CA GLU A 95 -3.15 9.38 -3.25
C GLU A 95 -1.93 8.43 -3.16
N GLY A 96 -1.78 7.57 -4.18
CA GLY A 96 -0.67 6.66 -4.39
C GLY A 96 0.15 6.98 -5.64
N TYR A 97 1.25 6.25 -5.80
CA TYR A 97 2.11 6.26 -6.97
C TYR A 97 2.77 4.90 -7.14
N HIS A 98 2.80 4.38 -8.36
CA HIS A 98 3.56 3.19 -8.71
C HIS A 98 4.57 3.44 -9.84
N ALA A 99 5.65 2.66 -9.78
CA ALA A 99 6.60 2.43 -10.84
C ALA A 99 7.09 0.98 -10.74
N GLU A 100 7.97 0.56 -11.65
CA GLU A 100 8.54 -0.80 -11.60
C GLU A 100 9.24 -1.05 -10.25
N ASN A 101 8.78 -2.07 -9.53
CA ASN A 101 9.28 -2.47 -8.21
C ASN A 101 9.25 -1.34 -7.15
N PHE A 102 8.46 -0.29 -7.37
CA PHE A 102 8.33 0.84 -6.45
C PHE A 102 6.87 1.24 -6.31
N GLY A 103 6.37 1.26 -5.09
CA GLY A 103 5.04 1.73 -4.76
C GLY A 103 5.12 2.70 -3.60
N MET A 104 4.27 3.71 -3.58
CA MET A 104 4.10 4.54 -2.39
C MET A 104 2.67 5.01 -2.23
N SER A 105 2.26 5.23 -0.99
CA SER A 105 0.99 5.86 -0.68
C SER A 105 1.11 6.72 0.56
N LEU A 106 0.32 7.80 0.62
CA LEU A 106 0.14 8.52 1.87
C LEU A 106 -0.46 7.57 2.92
N TRP A 107 0.22 7.42 4.06
CA TRP A 107 -0.32 6.76 5.23
C TRP A 107 -1.19 7.74 6.02
N GLU A 108 -2.49 7.56 5.97
CA GLU A 108 -3.46 8.35 6.72
C GLU A 108 -3.55 7.89 8.17
N LEU A 109 -3.41 8.84 9.10
CA LEU A 109 -3.52 8.62 10.53
C LEU A 109 -5.00 8.74 10.98
N PRO A 110 -5.55 7.74 11.70
CA PRO A 110 -6.87 7.87 12.29
C PRO A 110 -6.89 8.94 13.38
N LYS A 111 -8.01 9.65 13.52
CA LYS A 111 -8.21 10.64 14.62
C LYS A 111 -8.23 9.98 16.00
N ASN A 112 -8.74 8.76 16.07
CA ASN A 112 -8.84 7.98 17.30
C ASN A 112 -7.87 6.81 17.23
N GLU A 113 -7.03 6.67 18.25
CA GLU A 113 -6.11 5.56 18.37
C GLU A 113 -6.88 4.22 18.37
N GLY A 114 -6.49 3.29 17.51
CA GLY A 114 -7.15 1.98 17.39
C GLY A 114 -8.34 1.92 16.43
N ASP A 115 -8.62 2.98 15.67
CA ASP A 115 -9.60 2.92 14.58
C ASP A 115 -9.08 2.12 13.38
N THR A 116 -9.10 0.79 13.52
CA THR A 116 -8.64 -0.14 12.49
C THR A 116 -9.52 -0.12 11.24
N LEU A 117 -10.78 0.31 11.35
CA LEU A 117 -11.66 0.44 10.19
C LEU A 117 -11.18 1.60 9.32
N PHE A 118 -10.86 2.74 9.91
CA PHE A 118 -10.25 3.85 9.18
C PHE A 118 -8.95 3.43 8.48
N LEU A 119 -8.07 2.69 9.17
CA LEU A 119 -6.84 2.18 8.57
C LEU A 119 -7.13 1.27 7.36
N ALA A 120 -8.11 0.38 7.48
CA ALA A 120 -8.52 -0.48 6.37
C ALA A 120 -9.08 0.33 5.19
N GLU A 121 -9.98 1.28 5.46
CA GLU A 121 -10.68 2.06 4.44
C GLU A 121 -9.78 3.03 3.70
N LYS A 122 -8.80 3.63 4.40
CA LYS A 122 -7.91 4.65 3.84
C LYS A 122 -6.60 4.10 3.34
N ASN A 123 -5.97 3.20 4.10
CA ASN A 123 -4.63 2.73 3.76
C ASN A 123 -4.69 1.41 2.99
N CYS A 124 -5.42 0.40 3.45
CA CYS A 124 -5.42 -0.90 2.77
C CYS A 124 -6.05 -0.86 1.37
N THR A 125 -7.11 -0.07 1.17
CA THR A 125 -7.70 0.10 -0.17
C THR A 125 -6.67 0.68 -1.15
N THR A 126 -6.00 1.77 -0.80
CA THR A 126 -4.94 2.39 -1.61
C THR A 126 -3.74 1.46 -1.81
N VAL A 127 -3.25 0.81 -0.75
CA VAL A 127 -2.13 -0.14 -0.86
C VAL A 127 -2.46 -1.29 -1.82
N SER A 128 -3.68 -1.85 -1.74
CA SER A 128 -4.09 -2.92 -2.65
C SER A 128 -4.21 -2.48 -4.10
N HIS A 129 -4.60 -1.22 -4.34
CA HIS A 129 -4.67 -0.62 -5.66
C HIS A 129 -3.28 -0.51 -6.29
N GLU A 130 -2.31 0.05 -5.56
CA GLU A 130 -0.92 0.18 -6.02
C GLU A 130 -0.22 -1.18 -6.18
N ILE A 131 -0.49 -2.15 -5.30
CA ILE A 131 0.00 -3.52 -5.47
C ILE A 131 -0.59 -4.18 -6.73
N ALA A 132 -1.87 -3.95 -7.03
CA ALA A 132 -2.51 -4.50 -8.22
C ALA A 132 -1.84 -3.98 -9.51
N HIS A 133 -1.42 -2.71 -9.55
CA HIS A 133 -0.64 -2.16 -10.66
C HIS A 133 0.62 -2.98 -10.91
N GLU A 134 1.46 -3.19 -9.89
CA GLU A 134 2.72 -3.93 -10.04
C GLU A 134 2.49 -5.40 -10.42
N LEU A 135 1.51 -6.06 -9.79
CA LEU A 135 1.24 -7.48 -10.07
C LEU A 135 0.75 -7.71 -11.49
N LEU A 136 -0.10 -6.81 -12.01
CA LEU A 136 -0.59 -6.86 -13.39
C LEU A 136 0.46 -6.38 -14.40
N ARG A 137 1.32 -5.42 -14.05
CA ARG A 137 2.47 -5.04 -14.89
C ARG A 137 3.34 -6.26 -15.18
N GLN A 138 3.64 -7.04 -14.14
CA GLN A 138 4.44 -8.26 -14.24
C GLN A 138 3.80 -9.38 -15.07
N THR A 139 2.49 -9.34 -15.38
CA THR A 139 1.86 -10.31 -16.28
C THR A 139 2.11 -9.97 -17.75
N GLY A 140 2.70 -8.79 -18.04
CA GLY A 140 2.90 -8.27 -19.39
C GLY A 140 1.63 -7.66 -20.00
N ASN A 141 0.57 -7.47 -19.21
CA ASN A 141 -0.66 -6.83 -19.68
C ASN A 141 -0.41 -5.34 -19.92
N LYS A 142 -0.42 -4.90 -21.18
CA LYS A 142 -0.19 -3.50 -21.56
C LYS A 142 -1.28 -2.51 -21.08
N LYS A 143 -2.46 -3.00 -20.72
CA LYS A 143 -3.60 -2.20 -20.26
C LYS A 143 -3.82 -2.30 -18.76
N TYR A 144 -2.82 -2.74 -18.00
CA TYR A 144 -2.95 -2.93 -16.56
C TYR A 144 -3.37 -1.64 -15.84
N ILE A 145 -2.85 -0.48 -16.26
CA ILE A 145 -3.18 0.82 -15.68
C ILE A 145 -4.69 1.11 -15.83
N GLU A 146 -5.20 1.05 -17.07
CA GLU A 146 -6.64 1.25 -17.37
C GLU A 146 -7.50 0.30 -16.54
N LEU A 147 -7.11 -0.98 -16.47
CA LEU A 147 -7.88 -2.00 -15.76
C LEU A 147 -7.99 -1.74 -14.25
N VAL A 148 -6.88 -1.36 -13.61
CA VAL A 148 -6.87 -1.04 -12.17
C VAL A 148 -7.65 0.25 -11.91
N HIS A 149 -7.49 1.27 -12.75
CA HIS A 149 -8.20 2.55 -12.62
C HIS A 149 -9.71 2.42 -12.87
N ASP A 150 -10.14 1.58 -13.80
CA ASP A 150 -11.56 1.31 -14.05
C ASP A 150 -12.22 0.69 -12.82
N VAL A 151 -11.57 -0.31 -12.20
CA VAL A 151 -12.08 -0.93 -10.98
C VAL A 151 -12.11 0.07 -9.82
N TRP A 152 -11.04 0.86 -9.66
CA TRP A 152 -10.99 1.91 -8.64
C TRP A 152 -12.12 2.92 -8.83
N THR A 153 -12.34 3.40 -10.06
CA THR A 153 -13.41 4.32 -10.40
C THR A 153 -14.78 3.74 -10.02
N ARG A 154 -15.01 2.45 -10.26
CA ARG A 154 -16.25 1.78 -9.87
C ARG A 154 -16.43 1.68 -8.35
N HIS A 155 -15.35 1.53 -7.59
CA HIS A 155 -15.42 1.61 -6.12
C HIS A 155 -15.88 2.98 -5.65
N ILE A 156 -15.35 4.05 -6.26
CA ILE A 156 -15.64 5.41 -5.83
C ILE A 156 -17.01 5.91 -6.33
N PHE A 157 -17.41 5.55 -7.55
CA PHE A 157 -18.55 6.18 -8.22
C PHE A 157 -19.72 5.23 -8.57
N ASP A 158 -19.47 3.91 -8.69
CA ASP A 158 -20.49 2.94 -9.12
C ASP A 158 -20.91 1.96 -8.01
N ASN A 159 -20.67 2.31 -6.74
CA ASN A 159 -21.02 1.50 -5.57
C ASN A 159 -20.47 0.05 -5.60
N LEU A 160 -19.36 -0.19 -6.30
CA LEU A 160 -18.66 -1.48 -6.19
C LEU A 160 -18.06 -1.56 -4.78
N PRO A 161 -18.46 -2.50 -3.92
CA PRO A 161 -17.89 -2.59 -2.58
C PRO A 161 -16.44 -3.07 -2.65
N PHE A 162 -15.58 -2.51 -1.78
CA PHE A 162 -14.27 -3.10 -1.52
C PHE A 162 -14.42 -4.50 -0.91
N GLU A 163 -13.46 -5.38 -1.19
CA GLU A 163 -13.45 -6.72 -0.60
C GLU A 163 -13.03 -6.64 0.87
N GLN A 164 -13.79 -7.33 1.73
CA GLN A 164 -13.68 -7.22 3.18
C GLN A 164 -13.01 -8.46 3.77
N TYR A 165 -12.00 -8.26 4.61
CA TYR A 165 -11.26 -9.34 5.24
C TYR A 165 -11.14 -9.16 6.76
N GLY A 166 -11.25 -10.27 7.49
CA GLY A 166 -11.03 -10.32 8.93
C GLY A 166 -9.55 -10.37 9.31
N LYS A 167 -9.28 -10.33 10.62
CA LYS A 167 -7.92 -10.46 11.18
C LYS A 167 -7.29 -11.84 10.90
N ASP A 168 -8.11 -12.85 10.61
CA ASP A 168 -7.70 -14.18 10.18
C ASP A 168 -7.41 -14.28 8.66
N PHE A 169 -7.39 -13.13 7.98
CA PHE A 169 -7.16 -12.97 6.54
C PHE A 169 -8.23 -13.62 5.66
N LYS A 170 -9.41 -13.97 6.19
CA LYS A 170 -10.51 -14.55 5.40
C LYS A 170 -11.54 -13.49 5.05
N LYS A 171 -12.24 -13.70 3.94
CA LYS A 171 -13.37 -12.84 3.56
C LYS A 171 -14.41 -12.82 4.67
N THR A 172 -14.96 -11.65 4.96
CA THR A 172 -15.96 -11.47 6.01
C THR A 172 -17.08 -10.54 5.57
N THR A 173 -18.25 -10.69 6.19
CA THR A 173 -19.37 -9.74 6.10
C THR A 173 -19.53 -8.93 7.40
N SER A 174 -18.73 -9.23 8.43
CA SER A 174 -18.65 -8.45 9.66
C SER A 174 -17.68 -7.27 9.50
N LYS A 175 -17.46 -6.49 10.58
CA LYS A 175 -16.53 -5.35 10.57
C LYS A 175 -15.15 -5.79 10.05
N PRO A 176 -14.66 -5.23 8.93
CA PRO A 176 -13.40 -5.63 8.34
C PRO A 176 -12.22 -5.16 9.20
N TYR A 177 -11.14 -5.94 9.13
CA TYR A 177 -9.83 -5.55 9.64
C TYR A 177 -8.91 -5.09 8.49
N PHE A 178 -9.11 -5.64 7.29
CA PHE A 178 -8.46 -5.22 6.05
C PHE A 178 -9.50 -5.06 4.93
N LEU A 179 -9.21 -4.16 3.98
CA LEU A 179 -10.01 -3.92 2.79
C LEU A 179 -9.12 -3.90 1.55
N THR A 180 -9.60 -4.42 0.43
CA THR A 180 -8.86 -4.37 -0.84
C THR A 180 -9.74 -4.00 -2.01
N ILE A 181 -9.11 -3.53 -3.08
CA ILE A 181 -9.70 -3.44 -4.41
C ILE A 181 -10.31 -4.80 -4.82
N ASP A 182 -11.42 -4.76 -5.55
CA ASP A 182 -12.02 -5.94 -6.17
C ASP A 182 -11.11 -6.47 -7.28
N THR A 183 -10.75 -7.74 -7.20
CA THR A 183 -9.86 -8.36 -8.19
C THR A 183 -10.62 -9.15 -9.25
N SER A 184 -11.95 -9.25 -9.15
CA SER A 184 -12.77 -10.11 -10.01
C SER A 184 -12.68 -9.74 -11.50
N SER A 185 -12.43 -8.47 -11.79
CA SER A 185 -12.33 -7.94 -13.15
C SER A 185 -10.94 -8.09 -13.77
N PHE A 186 -9.93 -8.53 -13.02
CA PHE A 186 -8.53 -8.49 -13.44
C PHE A 186 -8.10 -9.58 -14.45
N ARG A 187 -8.99 -10.49 -14.86
CA ARG A 187 -8.75 -11.53 -15.88
C ARG A 187 -7.38 -12.22 -15.71
N LEU A 188 -7.11 -12.64 -14.47
CA LEU A 188 -5.87 -13.28 -14.03
C LEU A 188 -5.85 -14.78 -14.35
#